data_AF-A0A2V8QB03-F1
#
_entry.id   AF-A0A2V8QB03-F1
#
_cell.length_a   1.000
_cell.length_b   1.000
_cell.length_c   1.000
_cell.angle_alpha   90.00
_cell.angle_beta   90.00
_cell.angle_gamma   90.00
#
_symmetry.space_group_name_H-M   'P 1'
#
loop_
_entity.id
_entity.type
_entity.pdbx_description
1 polymer ?
#
loop_
_entity_poly.entity_id
_entity_poly.type
_entity_poly.pdbx_seq_one_letter_code
_entity_poly.pdbx_strand_id
1 'polypeptide(L)'
;MRKRISSLIVCVLALVMPVVAQSSVSGTWSWESKPDKNKVQNMVWMDIKQIGNQVKGVISISFDDPNGEDGSDAPIVPFVGTIKNGVITIEFDAEDTSPLDGSPYPKYVRPKGGAPNTATLRLASGKLEFTQTKGSIGEDYPHTFILGHNKRS
;
A
#
# COMPACT_ATOMS: atom_id res chain seq x y z
N MET A 1 23.30 -64.96 32.41
CA MET A 1 23.15 -63.51 32.69
C MET A 1 23.03 -62.74 31.37
N ARG A 2 21.84 -62.21 31.03
CA ARG A 2 21.62 -61.43 29.79
C ARG A 2 21.46 -59.95 30.16
N LYS A 3 22.39 -59.10 29.69
CA LYS A 3 22.38 -57.64 29.87
C LYS A 3 21.25 -57.04 29.02
N ARG A 4 20.36 -56.26 29.65
CA ARG A 4 19.34 -55.45 28.97
C ARG A 4 19.97 -54.11 28.60
N ILE A 5 19.93 -53.76 27.32
CA ILE A 5 20.37 -52.48 26.78
C ILE A 5 19.15 -51.56 26.82
N SER A 6 19.19 -50.53 27.67
CA SER A 6 18.16 -49.50 27.76
C SER A 6 18.39 -48.48 26.65
N SER A 7 17.62 -48.57 25.56
CA SER A 7 17.57 -47.52 24.53
C SER A 7 16.86 -46.29 25.08
N LEU A 8 17.62 -45.22 25.29
CA LEU A 8 17.11 -43.89 25.59
C LEU A 8 16.64 -43.24 24.27
N ILE A 9 15.33 -43.12 24.09
CA ILE A 9 14.73 -42.38 22.97
C ILE A 9 14.70 -40.90 23.37
N VAL A 10 15.55 -40.09 22.74
CA VAL A 10 15.55 -38.63 22.88
C VAL A 10 14.48 -38.07 21.93
N CYS A 11 13.33 -37.67 22.47
CA CYS A 11 12.32 -36.92 21.73
C CYS A 11 12.81 -35.48 21.52
N VAL A 12 13.34 -35.18 20.34
CA VAL A 12 13.62 -33.81 19.90
C VAL A 12 12.28 -33.14 19.58
N LEU A 13 11.72 -32.38 20.54
CA LEU A 13 10.62 -31.46 20.27
C LEU A 13 11.13 -30.32 19.39
N ALA A 14 10.97 -30.45 18.09
CA ALA A 14 11.06 -29.32 17.17
C ALA A 14 9.83 -28.43 17.40
N LEU A 15 10.02 -27.30 18.07
CA LEU A 15 9.06 -26.20 18.12
C LEU A 15 8.88 -25.65 16.69
N VAL A 16 7.89 -26.17 15.97
CA VAL A 16 7.45 -25.60 14.71
C VAL A 16 6.73 -24.29 15.07
N MET A 17 7.44 -23.17 15.04
CA MET A 17 6.78 -21.87 15.18
C MET A 17 5.80 -21.71 14.02
N PRO A 18 4.52 -21.44 14.27
CA PRO A 18 3.59 -21.12 13.19
C PRO A 18 4.11 -19.85 12.51
N VAL A 19 4.47 -19.98 11.24
CA VAL A 19 4.61 -18.82 10.35
C VAL A 19 3.22 -18.22 10.27
N VAL A 20 2.96 -17.21 11.09
CA VAL A 20 1.74 -16.41 10.98
C VAL A 20 1.82 -15.78 9.60
N ALA A 21 1.00 -16.28 8.68
CA ALA A 21 0.90 -15.74 7.33
C ALA A 21 0.47 -14.28 7.46
N GLN A 22 1.44 -13.38 7.38
CA GLN A 22 1.19 -11.95 7.41
C GLN A 22 0.36 -11.64 6.17
N SER A 23 -0.87 -11.18 6.37
CA SER A 23 -1.76 -10.79 5.28
C SER A 23 -1.02 -9.77 4.40
N SER A 24 -0.80 -10.14 3.15
CA SER A 24 -0.11 -9.31 2.17
C SER A 24 -0.85 -8.00 1.98
N VAL A 25 -0.11 -6.88 1.88
CA VAL A 25 -0.72 -5.58 1.53
C VAL A 25 -0.99 -5.45 0.03
N SER A 26 -0.48 -6.40 -0.78
CA SER A 26 -0.67 -6.36 -2.22
C SER A 26 -2.15 -6.35 -2.59
N GLY A 27 -2.53 -5.47 -3.51
CA GLY A 27 -3.91 -5.32 -3.96
C GLY A 27 -4.20 -3.90 -4.41
N THR A 28 -5.44 -3.70 -4.84
CA THR A 28 -5.99 -2.39 -5.16
C THR A 28 -6.78 -1.89 -3.97
N TRP A 29 -6.53 -0.64 -3.59
CA TRP A 29 -7.17 0.01 -2.46
C TRP A 29 -7.78 1.33 -2.93
N SER A 30 -8.96 1.68 -2.42
CA SER A 30 -9.58 2.96 -2.76
C SER A 30 -10.15 3.69 -1.56
N TRP A 31 -10.09 5.01 -1.62
CA TRP A 31 -10.79 5.91 -0.72
C TRP A 31 -11.59 6.89 -1.55
N GLU A 32 -12.77 7.23 -1.04
CA GLU A 32 -13.65 8.21 -1.64
C GLU A 32 -13.98 9.25 -0.58
N SER A 33 -13.93 10.51 -0.98
CA SER A 33 -14.43 11.61 -0.16
C SER A 33 -15.94 11.47 0.07
N LYS A 34 -16.44 12.13 1.12
CA LYS A 34 -17.87 12.10 1.42
C LYS A 34 -18.65 12.68 0.24
N PRO A 35 -19.73 12.02 -0.22
CA PRO A 35 -20.52 12.52 -1.33
C PRO A 35 -21.17 13.86 -0.96
N ASP A 36 -20.97 14.85 -1.82
CA ASP A 36 -21.65 16.15 -1.78
C ASP A 36 -22.24 16.39 -3.16
N LYS A 37 -23.58 16.45 -3.26
CA LYS A 37 -24.31 16.52 -4.53
C LYS A 37 -23.97 17.73 -5.39
N ASN A 38 -23.31 18.73 -4.80
CA ASN A 38 -22.93 19.98 -5.47
C ASN A 38 -21.41 20.09 -5.68
N LYS A 39 -20.64 19.03 -5.39
CA LYS A 39 -19.19 19.04 -5.52
C LYS A 39 -18.69 17.78 -6.19
N VAL A 40 -17.51 17.94 -6.78
CA VAL A 40 -16.69 16.87 -7.30
C VAL A 40 -16.33 15.91 -6.17
N GLN A 41 -16.53 14.60 -6.39
CA GLN A 41 -16.12 13.58 -5.43
C GLN A 41 -14.67 13.19 -5.70
N ASN A 42 -13.78 13.53 -4.78
CA ASN A 42 -12.38 13.11 -4.85
C ASN A 42 -12.24 11.62 -4.53
N MET A 43 -11.45 10.92 -5.33
CA MET A 43 -11.14 9.50 -5.17
C MET A 43 -9.62 9.30 -5.19
N VAL A 44 -9.14 8.43 -4.33
CA VAL A 44 -7.74 8.00 -4.30
C VAL A 44 -7.69 6.50 -4.49
N TRP A 45 -6.92 6.06 -5.48
CA TRP A 45 -6.65 4.66 -5.76
C TRP A 45 -5.19 4.35 -5.48
N MET A 46 -4.93 3.19 -4.87
CA MET A 46 -3.58 2.69 -4.67
C MET A 46 -3.47 1.24 -5.14
N ASP A 47 -2.60 1.01 -6.12
CA ASP A 47 -2.20 -0.34 -6.52
C ASP A 47 -0.86 -0.67 -5.88
N ILE A 48 -0.84 -1.71 -5.05
CA ILE A 48 0.31 -2.07 -4.23
C ILE A 48 0.81 -3.46 -4.62
N LYS A 49 2.12 -3.56 -4.85
CA LYS A 49 2.84 -4.82 -5.02
C LYS A 49 3.90 -4.97 -3.93
N GLN A 50 3.68 -5.95 -3.05
CA GLN A 50 4.65 -6.38 -2.04
C GLN A 50 5.61 -7.43 -2.61
N ILE A 51 6.91 -7.27 -2.32
CA ILE A 51 7.98 -8.22 -2.64
C ILE A 51 8.87 -8.34 -1.40
N GLY A 52 8.67 -9.40 -0.60
CA GLY A 52 9.37 -9.56 0.67
C GLY A 52 9.03 -8.42 1.64
N ASN A 53 10.06 -7.68 2.08
CA ASN A 53 9.94 -6.50 2.96
C ASN A 53 9.87 -5.17 2.18
N GLN A 54 9.79 -5.21 0.85
CA GLN A 54 9.64 -4.03 0.01
C GLN A 54 8.23 -3.94 -0.55
N VAL A 55 7.78 -2.72 -0.81
CA VAL A 55 6.60 -2.44 -1.60
C VAL A 55 6.94 -1.48 -2.72
N LYS A 56 6.20 -1.59 -3.81
CA LYS A 56 6.13 -0.57 -4.85
C LYS A 56 4.70 -0.48 -5.34
N GLY A 57 4.35 0.64 -5.92
CA GLY A 57 2.98 0.83 -6.36
C GLY A 57 2.79 2.18 -7.03
N VAL A 58 1.52 2.50 -7.19
CA VAL A 58 1.09 3.78 -7.70
C VAL A 58 -0.06 4.34 -6.88
N ILE A 59 -0.12 5.66 -6.78
CA ILE A 59 -1.26 6.43 -6.28
C ILE A 59 -1.89 7.09 -7.50
N SER A 60 -3.19 6.88 -7.73
CA SER A 60 -3.96 7.59 -8.74
C SER A 60 -5.00 8.46 -8.04
N ILE A 61 -5.08 9.70 -8.49
CA ILE A 61 -5.98 10.71 -7.93
C ILE A 61 -6.98 11.07 -9.02
N SER A 62 -8.22 10.68 -8.83
CA SER A 62 -9.30 10.96 -9.77
C SER A 62 -10.41 11.75 -9.09
N PHE A 63 -11.25 12.32 -9.93
CA PHE A 63 -12.47 12.97 -9.52
C PHE A 63 -13.64 12.36 -10.29
N ASP A 64 -14.76 12.18 -9.60
CA ASP A 64 -16.05 11.92 -10.23
C ASP A 64 -16.78 13.27 -10.34
N ASP A 65 -16.90 13.78 -11.57
CA ASP A 65 -17.71 14.96 -11.86
C ASP A 65 -19.16 14.52 -12.12
N PRO A 66 -20.14 15.02 -11.37
CA PRO A 66 -21.55 14.70 -11.59
C PRO A 66 -22.07 15.08 -13.00
N ASN A 67 -21.31 15.86 -13.78
CA ASN A 67 -21.62 16.21 -15.17
C ASN A 67 -21.04 15.23 -16.22
N GLY A 68 -20.37 14.16 -15.80
CA GLY A 68 -20.02 13.03 -16.67
C GLY A 68 -18.66 13.09 -17.36
N GLU A 69 -17.77 14.00 -16.95
CA GLU A 69 -16.35 13.88 -17.27
C GLU A 69 -15.71 12.89 -16.28
N ASP A 70 -15.77 11.60 -16.62
CA ASP A 70 -14.97 10.58 -15.94
C ASP A 70 -13.50 10.94 -16.13
N GLY A 71 -12.78 11.20 -15.04
CA GLY A 71 -11.34 11.49 -15.03
C GLY A 71 -10.48 10.28 -15.41
N SER A 72 -10.72 9.68 -16.58
CA SER A 72 -10.07 8.45 -17.07
C SER A 72 -8.54 8.59 -17.22
N ASP A 73 -8.06 9.84 -17.28
CA ASP A 73 -6.64 10.19 -17.37
C ASP A 73 -6.11 10.72 -16.02
N ALA A 74 -6.60 10.16 -14.91
CA ALA A 74 -6.15 10.51 -13.58
C ALA A 74 -4.62 10.36 -13.46
N PRO A 75 -3.89 11.43 -13.07
CA PRO A 75 -2.44 11.37 -12.95
C PRO A 75 -2.02 10.28 -11.98
N ILE A 76 -0.92 9.61 -12.31
CA ILE A 76 -0.40 8.50 -11.52
C ILE A 76 0.94 8.90 -10.92
N VAL A 77 1.05 8.70 -9.62
CA VAL A 77 2.23 8.98 -8.80
C VAL A 77 2.87 7.66 -8.36
N PRO A 78 4.04 7.29 -8.89
CA PRO A 78 4.75 6.10 -8.48
C PRO A 78 5.28 6.24 -7.04
N PHE A 79 5.32 5.12 -6.31
CA PHE A 79 5.94 5.08 -4.98
C PHE A 79 6.75 3.80 -4.75
N VAL A 80 7.68 3.89 -3.80
CA VAL A 80 8.41 2.74 -3.22
C VAL A 80 8.35 2.79 -1.71
N GLY A 81 8.47 1.64 -1.06
CA GLY A 81 8.45 1.61 0.40
C GLY A 81 9.05 0.35 1.00
N THR A 82 9.17 0.38 2.32
CA THR A 82 9.72 -0.72 3.12
C THR A 82 8.78 -1.08 4.26
N ILE A 83 8.65 -2.36 4.55
CA ILE A 83 7.84 -2.91 5.63
C ILE A 83 8.74 -3.16 6.85
N LYS A 84 8.38 -2.59 7.98
CA LYS A 84 9.03 -2.83 9.28
C LYS A 84 7.98 -2.91 10.38
N ASN A 85 7.93 -4.02 11.11
CA ASN A 85 7.01 -4.25 12.23
C ASN A 85 5.53 -4.00 11.86
N GLY A 86 5.11 -4.43 10.65
CA GLY A 86 3.74 -4.25 10.17
C GLY A 86 3.38 -2.83 9.72
N VAL A 87 4.32 -1.88 9.79
CA VAL A 87 4.16 -0.53 9.24
C VAL A 87 4.94 -0.44 7.94
N ILE A 88 4.32 0.13 6.92
CA ILE A 88 4.94 0.37 5.63
C ILE A 88 5.25 1.86 5.54
N THR A 89 6.51 2.23 5.30
CA THR A 89 6.86 3.62 4.99
C THR A 89 7.08 3.72 3.50
N ILE A 90 6.38 4.64 2.84
CA ILE A 90 6.52 4.91 1.40
C ILE A 90 7.14 6.27 1.16
N GLU A 91 7.90 6.37 0.07
CA GLU A 91 8.38 7.60 -0.55
C GLU A 91 7.71 7.77 -1.91
N PHE A 92 7.31 8.99 -2.23
CA PHE A 92 6.74 9.36 -3.52
C PHE A 92 7.08 10.81 -3.84
N ASP A 93 6.87 11.19 -5.10
CA ASP A 93 6.95 12.56 -5.56
C ASP A 93 5.60 12.96 -6.15
N ALA A 94 4.89 13.88 -5.50
CA ALA A 94 3.56 14.28 -5.95
C ALA A 94 3.59 15.03 -7.29
N GLU A 95 4.76 15.55 -7.69
CA GLU A 95 4.96 16.22 -8.97
C GLU A 95 5.35 15.24 -10.09
N ASP A 96 5.75 14.01 -9.75
CA ASP A 96 6.06 12.94 -10.73
C ASP A 96 4.77 12.26 -11.21
N THR A 97 3.92 13.06 -11.87
CA THR A 97 2.72 12.56 -12.53
C THR A 97 3.12 11.98 -13.88
N SER A 98 3.25 10.67 -13.96
CA SER A 98 3.56 9.98 -15.21
C SER A 98 2.27 9.52 -15.90
N PRO A 99 2.09 9.77 -17.21
CA PRO A 99 1.07 9.06 -17.97
C PRO A 99 1.37 7.55 -17.93
N LEU A 100 0.33 6.71 -17.96
CA LEU A 100 0.51 5.26 -18.08
C LEU A 100 1.21 4.95 -19.40
N ASP A 101 2.53 4.71 -19.35
CA ASP A 101 3.35 4.30 -20.50
C ASP A 101 3.13 2.83 -20.90
N GLY A 102 1.98 2.25 -20.53
CA GLY A 102 1.66 0.83 -20.64
C GLY A 102 2.17 -0.02 -19.49
N SER A 103 2.99 0.52 -18.57
CA SER A 103 3.36 -0.17 -17.33
C SER A 103 2.32 0.08 -16.23
N PRO A 104 1.79 -0.96 -15.54
CA PRO A 104 0.93 -0.76 -14.37
C PRO A 104 1.69 -0.23 -13.15
N TYR A 105 3.02 -0.25 -13.18
CA TYR A 105 3.89 0.23 -12.11
C TYR A 105 5.07 1.00 -12.72
N PRO A 106 4.86 2.26 -13.17
CA PRO A 106 5.95 3.15 -13.54
C PRO A 106 7.04 3.19 -12.47
N LYS A 107 8.29 3.38 -12.91
CA LYS A 107 9.44 3.36 -12.01
C LYS A 107 9.50 4.68 -11.26
N TYR A 108 9.37 4.63 -9.93
CA TYR A 108 9.65 5.78 -9.06
C TYR A 108 11.06 6.33 -9.30
N VAL A 109 11.14 7.64 -9.48
CA VAL A 109 12.39 8.41 -9.52
C VAL A 109 12.40 9.37 -8.35
N ARG A 110 13.44 9.30 -7.51
CA ARG A 110 13.57 10.21 -6.37
C ARG A 110 13.76 11.66 -6.87
N PRO A 111 13.04 12.66 -6.30
CA PRO A 111 13.12 14.05 -6.74
C PRO A 111 14.55 14.59 -6.72
N LYS A 112 14.94 15.30 -7.78
CA LYS A 112 16.26 15.95 -7.89
C LYS A 112 16.18 17.36 -7.29
N GLY A 113 16.78 17.56 -6.13
CA GLY A 113 16.86 18.87 -5.49
C GLY A 113 15.84 19.11 -4.37
N GLY A 114 14.98 18.12 -4.08
CA GLY A 114 14.04 18.13 -2.97
C GLY A 114 14.09 16.84 -2.15
N ALA A 115 13.49 16.86 -0.97
CA ALA A 115 13.21 15.64 -0.23
C ALA A 115 11.88 15.04 -0.72
N PRO A 116 11.76 13.70 -0.83
CA PRO A 116 10.50 13.09 -1.24
C PRO A 116 9.39 13.36 -0.22
N ASN A 117 8.16 13.26 -0.69
CA ASN A 117 7.00 13.12 0.17
C ASN A 117 7.01 11.73 0.78
N THR A 118 6.48 11.63 2.00
CA THR A 118 6.44 10.35 2.72
C THR A 118 5.09 10.11 3.36
N ALA A 119 4.69 8.85 3.40
CA ALA A 119 3.49 8.40 4.11
C ALA A 119 3.75 7.05 4.78
N THR A 120 2.87 6.70 5.71
CA THR A 120 2.83 5.37 6.32
C THR A 120 1.54 4.66 5.94
N LEU A 121 1.65 3.36 5.69
CA LEU A 121 0.52 2.46 5.48
C LEU A 121 0.44 1.45 6.62
N ARG A 122 -0.76 1.22 7.12
CA ARG A 122 -1.05 0.19 8.13
C ARG A 122 -2.26 -0.61 7.72
N LEU A 123 -2.08 -1.92 7.58
CA LEU A 123 -3.17 -2.85 7.32
C LEU A 123 -3.81 -3.24 8.66
N ALA A 124 -5.06 -2.84 8.88
CA ALA A 124 -5.81 -3.13 10.09
C ALA A 124 -7.26 -3.48 9.74
N SER A 125 -7.74 -4.61 10.25
CA SER A 125 -9.13 -5.05 10.06
C SER A 125 -9.58 -5.10 8.58
N GLY A 126 -8.68 -5.52 7.68
CA GLY A 126 -8.96 -5.61 6.25
C GLY A 126 -9.04 -4.27 5.52
N LYS A 127 -8.63 -3.17 6.17
CA LYS A 127 -8.55 -1.83 5.60
C LYS A 127 -7.12 -1.31 5.65
N LEU A 128 -6.78 -0.42 4.74
CA LEU A 128 -5.47 0.21 4.68
C LEU A 128 -5.58 1.64 5.19
N GLU A 129 -4.98 1.93 6.33
CA GLU A 129 -4.83 3.30 6.80
C GLU A 129 -3.63 3.94 6.10
N PHE A 130 -3.86 5.05 5.42
CA PHE A 130 -2.84 5.90 4.82
C PHE A 130 -2.70 7.16 5.68
N THR A 131 -1.48 7.45 6.14
CA THR A 131 -1.18 8.66 6.90
C THR A 131 0.03 9.36 6.31
N GLN A 132 -0.16 10.59 5.86
CA GLN A 132 0.90 11.44 5.34
C GLN A 132 1.88 11.77 6.48
N THR A 133 3.18 11.73 6.25
CA THR A 133 4.18 12.07 7.28
C THR A 133 5.05 13.25 6.87
N LYS A 134 5.20 13.48 5.55
CA LYS A 134 5.86 14.65 4.99
C LYS A 134 5.28 14.96 3.61
N GLY A 135 5.04 16.25 3.37
CA GLY A 135 4.44 16.72 2.12
C GLY A 135 2.96 16.40 2.03
N SER A 136 2.39 16.56 0.83
CA SER A 136 1.01 16.18 0.55
C SER A 136 0.86 15.43 -0.77
N ILE A 137 -0.13 14.53 -0.87
CA ILE A 137 -0.60 13.98 -2.16
C ILE A 137 -1.50 14.98 -2.92
N GLY A 138 -1.96 16.05 -2.26
CA GLY A 138 -2.76 17.13 -2.85
C GLY A 138 -3.38 18.01 -1.75
N GLU A 139 -3.86 19.20 -2.10
CA GLU A 139 -4.32 20.18 -1.10
C GLU A 139 -5.66 19.79 -0.42
N ASP A 140 -6.53 19.09 -1.14
CA ASP A 140 -7.88 18.74 -0.68
C ASP A 140 -8.00 17.39 0.04
N TYR A 141 -6.87 16.70 0.25
CA TYR A 141 -6.85 15.37 0.84
C TYR A 141 -6.61 15.42 2.35
N PRO A 142 -7.38 14.67 3.14
CA PRO A 142 -7.12 14.59 4.57
C PRO A 142 -5.74 14.01 4.84
N HIS A 143 -5.12 14.44 5.94
CA HIS A 143 -3.80 13.94 6.36
C HIS A 143 -3.78 12.42 6.56
N THR A 144 -4.89 11.87 7.07
CA THR A 144 -5.12 10.43 7.24
C THR A 144 -6.45 10.03 6.63
N PHE A 145 -6.47 8.91 5.91
CA PHE A 145 -7.69 8.30 5.40
C PHE A 145 -7.59 6.78 5.33
N ILE A 146 -8.74 6.13 5.27
CA ILE A 146 -8.87 4.67 5.30
C ILE A 146 -9.33 4.18 3.94
N LEU A 147 -8.48 3.41 3.26
CA LEU A 147 -8.80 2.78 2.00
C LEU A 147 -9.46 1.40 2.21
N GLY A 148 -10.51 1.15 1.44
CA GLY A 148 -11.14 -0.16 1.31
C GLY A 148 -10.42 -1.02 0.27
N HIS A 149 -10.36 -2.33 0.50
CA HIS A 149 -9.80 -3.25 -0.49
C HIS A 149 -10.77 -3.39 -1.67
N ASN A 150 -10.33 -3.03 -2.87
CA ASN A 150 -11.12 -3.16 -4.07
C ASN A 150 -10.69 -4.42 -4.83
N LYS A 151 -11.60 -5.38 -4.99
CA LYS A 151 -11.39 -6.47 -5.94
C LYS A 151 -11.82 -5.91 -7.28
N ARG A 152 -10.88 -5.48 -8.12
CA ARG A 152 -11.19 -5.19 -9.53
C ARG A 152 -11.84 -6.46 -10.10
N SER A 153 -13.14 -6.38 -10.39
CA SER A 153 -13.95 -7.41 -11.05
C SER A 153 -13.67 -7.41 -12.54
#